data_AF-A0A3D1CUN0-F1
#
_entry.id   AF-A0A3D1CUN0-F1
#
_cell.length_a   1.000
_cell.length_b   1.000
_cell.length_c   1.000
_cell.angle_alpha   90.00
_cell.angle_beta   90.00
_cell.angle_gamma   90.00
#
_symmetry.space_group_name_H-M   'P 1'
#
loop_
_entity.id
_entity.type
_entity.pdbx_description
1 polymer ?
#
loop_
_entity_poly.entity_id
_entity_poly.type
_entity_poly.pdbx_seq_one_letter_code
_entity_poly.pdbx_strand_id
1 'polypeptide(L)'
;TGSGDTYYYLSAKELPDLDELSKSDMECLDLSFSKYKDLDMGELSDVSHDTAWSKAWIKRQNCSIDYLDMAEAGGASEDLIEYIRESDEFAFYLQ
;
A
#
# COMPACT_ATOMS: atom_id res chain seq x y z
N THR A 1 28.04 -7.40 -25.60
CA THR A 1 28.06 -6.87 -24.23
C THR A 1 27.22 -5.60 -24.20
N GLY A 2 25.88 -5.76 -24.24
CA GLY A 2 24.93 -4.63 -24.17
C GLY A 2 24.55 -4.40 -22.70
N SER A 3 24.11 -3.23 -22.26
CA SER A 3 23.78 -1.95 -22.91
C SER A 3 23.92 -0.92 -21.79
N GLY A 4 24.45 0.28 -22.04
CA GLY A 4 24.67 1.28 -20.99
C GLY A 4 23.38 1.63 -20.25
N ASP A 5 23.42 1.57 -18.92
CA ASP A 5 22.34 2.00 -18.05
C ASP A 5 22.07 3.49 -18.31
N THR A 6 20.90 3.79 -18.86
CA THR A 6 20.48 5.16 -19.16
C THR A 6 19.76 5.71 -17.94
N TYR A 7 20.41 6.61 -17.21
CA TYR A 7 19.79 7.34 -16.11
C TYR A 7 18.93 8.48 -16.68
N TYR A 8 17.63 8.41 -16.43
CA TYR A 8 16.71 9.50 -16.75
C TYR A 8 16.70 10.48 -15.57
N TYR A 9 17.02 11.75 -15.84
CA TYR A 9 16.92 12.82 -14.85
C TYR A 9 15.66 13.63 -15.13
N LEU A 10 14.79 13.76 -14.13
CA LEU A 10 13.60 14.60 -14.19
C LEU A 10 13.88 15.89 -13.42
N SER A 11 13.51 17.02 -14.00
CA SER A 11 13.56 18.33 -13.34
C SER A 11 12.26 19.08 -13.56
N ALA A 12 11.86 19.88 -12.57
CA ALA A 12 10.71 20.75 -12.68
C ALA A 12 10.97 21.84 -13.74
N LYS A 13 9.95 22.16 -14.55
CA LYS A 13 10.01 23.24 -15.55
C LYS A 13 9.50 24.57 -15.01
N GLU A 14 8.77 24.53 -13.91
CA GLU A 14 8.15 25.69 -13.25
C GLU A 14 8.02 25.43 -11.75
N LEU A 15 7.70 26.48 -10.99
CA LEU A 15 7.43 26.38 -9.56
C LEU A 15 6.04 25.76 -9.33
N PRO A 16 5.85 24.99 -8.23
CA PRO A 16 4.54 24.47 -7.90
C PRO A 16 3.56 25.61 -7.57
N ASP A 17 2.32 25.47 -8.01
CA ASP A 17 1.22 26.29 -7.53
C ASP A 17 0.79 25.80 -6.14
N LEU A 18 0.85 26.69 -5.16
CA LEU A 18 0.59 26.38 -3.76
C LEU A 18 -0.72 27.01 -3.26
N ASP A 19 -1.44 27.75 -4.10
CA ASP A 19 -2.60 28.54 -3.67
C ASP A 19 -3.78 27.64 -3.24
N GLU A 20 -3.85 26.41 -3.76
CA GLU A 20 -4.88 25.42 -3.44
C GLU A 20 -4.49 24.48 -2.27
N LEU A 21 -3.27 24.61 -1.74
CA LEU A 21 -2.78 23.77 -0.64
C LEU A 21 -2.88 24.50 0.70
N SER A 22 -3.52 23.84 1.67
CA SER A 22 -3.47 24.31 3.05
C SER A 22 -2.06 24.14 3.63
N LYS A 23 -1.78 24.83 4.74
CA LYS A 23 -0.52 24.64 5.49
C LYS A 23 -0.32 23.19 5.93
N SER A 24 -1.39 22.51 6.36
CA SER A 24 -1.33 21.10 6.72
C SER A 24 -1.03 20.21 5.51
N ASP A 25 -1.51 20.54 4.32
CA ASP A 25 -1.19 19.77 3.11
C ASP A 25 0.31 19.88 2.79
N MET A 26 0.86 21.08 2.83
CA MET A 26 2.29 21.34 2.67
C MET A 26 3.14 20.57 3.70
N GLU A 27 2.76 20.63 4.98
CA GLU A 27 3.45 19.91 6.05
C GLU A 27 3.43 18.39 5.85
N CYS A 28 2.30 17.83 5.42
CA CYS A 28 2.17 16.40 5.10
C CYS A 28 3.05 15.99 3.90
N LEU A 29 3.12 16.83 2.86
CA LEU A 29 3.94 16.59 1.68
C LEU A 29 5.44 16.63 2.02
N ASP A 30 5.89 17.66 2.74
CA ASP A 30 7.29 17.80 3.17
C ASP A 30 7.73 16.66 4.08
N LEU A 31 6.87 16.25 5.01
CA LEU A 31 7.11 15.09 5.88
C LEU A 31 7.26 13.81 5.07
N SER A 32 6.33 13.57 4.13
CA SER A 32 6.35 12.38 3.29
C SER A 32 7.59 12.36 2.39
N PHE A 33 7.89 13.46 1.71
CA PHE A 33 9.09 13.58 0.88
C PHE A 33 10.36 13.32 1.70
N SER A 34 10.50 13.97 2.84
CA SER A 34 11.68 13.82 3.69
C SER A 34 11.86 12.39 4.22
N LYS A 35 10.74 11.70 4.51
CA LYS A 35 10.75 10.34 5.04
C LYS A 35 11.07 9.28 3.98
N TYR A 36 10.64 9.50 2.74
CA TYR A 36 10.60 8.43 1.73
C TYR A 36 11.52 8.65 0.52
N LYS A 37 12.07 9.86 0.30
CA LYS A 37 12.86 10.20 -0.91
C LYS A 37 14.10 9.35 -1.16
N ASP A 38 14.68 8.77 -0.11
CA ASP A 38 15.93 8.01 -0.17
C ASP A 38 15.70 6.49 -0.19
N LEU A 39 14.43 6.05 -0.15
CA LEU A 39 14.06 4.63 -0.20
C LEU A 39 13.89 4.16 -1.65
N ASP A 40 14.36 2.94 -1.94
CA ASP A 40 14.05 2.29 -3.21
C ASP A 40 12.62 1.71 -3.24
N MET A 41 12.19 1.22 -4.41
CA MET A 41 10.82 0.72 -4.59
C MET A 41 10.50 -0.51 -3.74
N GLY A 42 11.50 -1.34 -3.42
CA GLY A 42 11.36 -2.49 -2.53
C GLY A 42 11.17 -2.01 -1.09
N GLU A 43 12.04 -1.12 -0.62
CA GLU A 43 11.94 -0.53 0.72
C GLU A 43 10.62 0.23 0.91
N LEU A 44 10.18 0.99 -0.11
CA LEU A 44 8.88 1.66 -0.11
C LEU A 44 7.72 0.66 -0.02
N SER A 45 7.82 -0.47 -0.72
CA SER A 45 6.80 -1.52 -0.66
C SER A 45 6.71 -2.13 0.74
N ASP A 46 7.86 -2.40 1.37
CA ASP A 46 7.94 -3.00 2.70
C ASP A 46 7.37 -2.10 3.80
N VAL A 47 7.52 -0.77 3.69
CA VAL A 47 7.01 0.17 4.71
C VAL A 47 5.57 0.64 4.48
N SER A 48 5.01 0.43 3.29
CA SER A 48 3.67 0.93 2.92
C SER A 48 2.57 -0.12 2.96
N HIS A 49 2.91 -1.41 2.88
CA HIS A 49 1.96 -2.50 2.83
C HIS A 49 1.95 -3.31 4.14
N ASP A 50 0.80 -3.92 4.45
CA ASP A 50 0.62 -4.74 5.63
C ASP A 50 0.84 -6.24 5.34
N THR A 51 0.54 -7.06 6.36
CA THR A 51 0.65 -8.52 6.26
C THR A 51 -0.33 -9.12 5.26
N ALA A 52 -1.53 -8.53 5.10
CA ALA A 52 -2.54 -9.04 4.16
C ALA A 52 -2.08 -8.85 2.71
N TRP A 53 -1.59 -7.66 2.37
CA TRP A 53 -1.00 -7.41 1.06
C TRP A 53 0.21 -8.31 0.81
N SER A 54 1.08 -8.50 1.81
CA SER A 54 2.28 -9.34 1.68
C SER A 54 1.92 -10.79 1.35
N LYS A 55 0.92 -11.36 2.05
CA LYS A 55 0.41 -12.71 1.77
C LYS A 55 -0.11 -12.85 0.34
N ALA A 56 -0.87 -11.86 -0.14
CA ALA A 56 -1.40 -11.84 -1.50
C ALA A 56 -0.27 -11.75 -2.54
N TRP A 57 0.69 -10.85 -2.33
CA TRP A 57 1.83 -10.64 -3.24
C TRP A 57 2.70 -11.88 -3.39
N ILE A 58 3.00 -12.58 -2.28
CA ILE A 58 3.78 -13.83 -2.27
C ILE A 58 3.07 -14.93 -3.07
N LYS A 59 1.74 -15.01 -2.98
CA LYS A 59 0.95 -16.01 -3.73
C LYS A 59 1.04 -15.75 -5.24
N ARG A 60 0.83 -14.50 -5.66
CA ARG A 60 0.98 -14.04 -7.03
C ARG A 60 1.02 -12.52 -7.05
N GLN A 61 1.89 -11.94 -7.88
CA GLN A 61 1.87 -10.51 -8.14
C GLN A 61 0.46 -10.03 -8.54
N ASN A 62 -0.02 -8.94 -7.94
CA ASN A 62 -1.38 -8.41 -8.15
C ASN A 62 -2.51 -9.41 -7.83
N CYS A 63 -2.31 -10.33 -6.88
CA CYS A 63 -3.38 -11.17 -6.35
C CYS A 63 -4.37 -10.32 -5.55
N SER A 64 -5.65 -10.69 -5.59
CA SER A 64 -6.62 -10.19 -4.61
C SER A 64 -6.20 -10.60 -3.20
N ILE A 65 -6.36 -9.69 -2.25
CA ILE A 65 -6.18 -9.96 -0.83
C ILE A 65 -7.37 -10.77 -0.34
N ASP A 66 -7.12 -11.79 0.49
CA ASP A 66 -8.16 -12.58 1.13
C ASP A 66 -8.85 -11.76 2.24
N TYR A 67 -10.17 -11.84 2.35
CA TYR A 67 -10.91 -11.03 3.32
C TYR A 67 -10.60 -11.41 4.78
N LEU A 68 -10.21 -12.67 5.05
CA LEU A 68 -9.78 -13.10 6.37
C LEU A 68 -8.38 -12.55 6.68
N ASP A 69 -7.48 -12.52 5.69
CA ASP A 69 -6.17 -11.89 5.84
C ASP A 69 -6.31 -10.38 6.12
N MET A 70 -7.26 -9.70 5.46
CA MET A 70 -7.58 -8.29 5.75
C MET A 70 -8.09 -8.10 7.19
N ALA A 71 -8.97 -8.99 7.66
CA ALA A 71 -9.48 -8.93 9.02
C ALA A 71 -8.37 -9.11 10.06
N GLU A 72 -7.49 -10.10 9.85
CA GLU A 72 -6.32 -10.33 10.70
C GLU A 72 -5.37 -9.12 10.72
N ALA A 73 -5.03 -8.56 9.56
CA ALA A 73 -4.18 -7.37 9.47
C ALA A 73 -4.82 -6.13 10.13
N GLY A 74 -6.15 -6.03 10.09
CA GLY A 74 -6.94 -5.02 10.81
C GLY A 74 -7.01 -5.22 12.33
N GLY A 75 -6.43 -6.30 12.86
CA GLY A 75 -6.41 -6.60 14.30
C GLY A 75 -7.63 -7.36 14.82
N ALA A 76 -8.36 -8.06 13.95
CA ALA A 76 -9.43 -8.95 14.39
C ALA A 76 -8.86 -10.08 15.28
N SER A 77 -9.62 -10.44 16.33
CA SER A 77 -9.32 -11.64 17.11
C SER A 77 -9.67 -12.90 16.32
N GLU A 78 -9.10 -14.04 16.71
CA GLU A 78 -9.44 -15.34 16.11
C GLU A 78 -10.95 -15.61 16.14
N ASP A 79 -11.61 -15.32 17.28
CA ASP A 79 -13.07 -15.46 17.41
C ASP A 79 -13.84 -14.60 16.39
N LEU A 80 -13.34 -13.39 16.09
CA LEU A 80 -13.97 -12.51 15.10
C LEU A 80 -13.69 -12.98 13.67
N ILE A 81 -12.49 -13.49 13.40
CA ILE A 81 -12.14 -14.09 12.11
C ILE A 81 -13.05 -15.30 11.83
N GLU A 82 -13.27 -16.16 12.83
CA GLU A 82 -14.18 -17.31 12.69
C GLU A 82 -15.61 -16.85 12.43
N TYR A 83 -16.10 -15.86 13.19
CA TYR A 83 -17.43 -15.30 12.96
C TYR A 83 -17.60 -14.73 11.55
N ILE A 84 -16.58 -14.05 11.01
CA ILE A 84 -16.61 -13.52 9.63
C ILE A 84 -16.68 -14.67 8.62
N ARG A 85 -15.88 -15.73 8.82
CA ARG A 85 -15.91 -16.93 7.97
C ARG A 85 -17.28 -17.60 7.98
N GLU A 86 -17.83 -17.88 9.16
CA GLU A 86 -19.17 -18.48 9.31
C GLU A 86 -20.23 -17.60 8.64
N SER A 87 -20.17 -16.28 8.82
CA SER A 87 -21.12 -15.34 8.22
C SER A 87 -21.09 -15.37 6.68
N ASP A 88 -19.91 -15.45 6.09
CA ASP A 88 -19.72 -15.57 4.63
C ASP A 88 -20.28 -16.91 4.11
N GLU A 89 -19.99 -18.01 4.82
CA GLU A 89 -20.55 -19.33 4.51
C GLU A 89 -22.07 -19.34 4.58
N PHE A 90 -22.67 -18.80 5.65
CA PHE A 90 -24.12 -18.68 5.79
C PHE A 90 -24.74 -17.82 4.69
N ALA A 91 -24.10 -16.70 4.31
CA ALA A 91 -24.56 -15.85 3.22
C ALA A 91 -24.54 -16.58 1.87
N PHE A 92 -23.54 -17.42 1.63
CA PHE A 92 -23.47 -18.26 0.43
C PHE A 92 -24.62 -19.28 0.37
N TYR A 93 -24.99 -19.89 1.50
CA TYR A 93 -26.10 -20.87 1.55
C TYR A 93 -27.51 -20.27 1.38
N LEU A 94 -27.66 -18.95 1.53
CA LEU A 94 -28.96 -18.26 1.41
C LEU A 94 -29.20 -17.63 0.03
N GLN A 95 -28.27 -17.78 -0.93
CA GLN A 95 -28.41 -17.37 -2.33
C GLN A 95 -28.93 -18.51 -3.22
#